data_AF-A0A2H3DYY6-F1
#
_entry.id   AF-A0A2H3DYY6-F1
#
_cell.length_a   1.000
_cell.length_b   1.000
_cell.length_c   1.000
_cell.angle_alpha   90.00
_cell.angle_beta   90.00
_cell.angle_gamma   90.00
#
_symmetry.space_group_name_H-M   'P 1'
#
loop_
_entity.id
_entity.type
_entity.pdbx_description
1 polymer ?
#
loop_
_entity_poly.entity_id
_entity_poly.type
_entity_poly.pdbx_seq_one_letter_code
_entity_poly.pdbx_strand_id
1 'polypeptide(L)'
;MLSILFLSLFLAGRVFAFSFNVTVTPALAALPPLELLNFTFSAPIDSCQSFCNNASSVITTCTSSAQAATPSPDGTPDPASGCLCSDSTVSALLNCEQCIYTAQIAANVPRSDPRAGSQPLLAAYAAACAAANITVKAALTLPENWDGPAGMHLSVVGTVFTVMAATGMGVGAMWVLSNL
;
A
#
# COMPACT_ATOMS: atom_id res chain seq x y z
N MET A 1 1.23 29.08 28.53
CA MET A 1 0.07 28.32 28.01
C MET A 1 -0.12 28.45 26.49
N LEU A 2 0.30 29.55 25.85
CA LEU A 2 0.18 29.74 24.39
C LEU A 2 1.10 28.82 23.54
N SER A 3 2.25 28.39 24.07
CA SER A 3 3.21 27.56 23.31
C SER A 3 2.85 26.07 23.19
N ILE A 4 2.00 25.52 24.08
CA ILE A 4 1.58 24.10 24.01
C ILE A 4 0.53 23.92 22.91
N LEU A 5 -0.28 24.95 22.65
CA LEU A 5 -1.32 24.93 21.63
C LEU A 5 -0.75 24.99 20.20
N PHE A 6 0.44 25.57 20.01
CA PHE A 6 1.13 25.54 18.72
C PHE A 6 1.77 24.17 18.40
N LEU A 7 2.21 23.43 19.41
CA LEU A 7 2.86 22.12 19.22
C LEU A 7 1.85 21.02 18.83
N SER A 8 0.60 21.11 19.29
CA SER A 8 -0.47 20.15 18.96
C SER A 8 -1.01 20.30 17.54
N LEU A 9 -0.98 21.50 16.95
CA LEU A 9 -1.38 21.71 15.56
C LEU A 9 -0.40 21.11 14.53
N PHE A 10 0.90 21.02 14.86
CA PHE A 10 1.89 20.42 13.96
C PHE A 10 1.92 18.89 13.98
N LEU A 11 1.37 18.24 15.02
CA LEU A 11 1.26 16.77 15.09
C LEU A 11 0.02 16.22 14.38
N ALA A 12 -1.08 16.96 14.34
CA ALA A 12 -2.33 16.52 13.69
C ALA A 12 -2.25 16.45 12.15
N GLY A 13 -1.25 17.11 11.54
CA GLY A 13 -1.08 17.14 10.09
C GLY A 13 -0.46 15.88 9.47
N ARG A 14 -0.04 14.89 10.25
CA ARG A 14 0.73 13.74 9.73
C ARG A 14 -0.09 12.50 9.36
N VAL A 15 -1.40 12.49 9.63
CA VAL A 15 -2.26 11.32 9.34
C VAL A 15 -2.98 11.42 7.99
N PHE A 16 -3.07 12.61 7.37
CA PHE A 16 -3.85 12.79 6.14
C PHE A 16 -3.06 12.76 4.83
N ALA A 17 -1.74 12.53 4.85
CA ALA A 17 -0.92 12.57 3.63
C ALA A 17 -0.97 11.29 2.76
N PHE A 18 -1.68 10.24 3.18
CA PHE A 18 -1.75 8.97 2.43
C PHE A 18 -3.16 8.54 2.00
N SER A 19 -4.10 9.50 1.86
CA SER A 19 -5.31 9.23 1.06
C SER A 19 -5.04 9.65 -0.38
N PHE A 20 -4.35 8.78 -1.12
CA PHE A 20 -4.44 8.80 -2.57
C PHE A 20 -5.86 8.34 -2.92
N ASN A 21 -6.80 9.29 -2.95
CA ASN A 21 -8.09 9.10 -3.61
C ASN A 21 -7.84 9.10 -5.12
N VAL A 22 -7.17 8.06 -5.61
CA VAL A 22 -7.22 7.73 -7.02
C VAL A 22 -8.65 7.26 -7.23
N THR A 23 -9.48 8.15 -7.78
CA THR A 23 -10.70 7.73 -8.46
C THR A 23 -10.22 6.79 -9.56
N VAL A 24 -10.16 5.50 -9.24
CA VAL A 24 -10.07 4.44 -10.23
C VAL A 24 -11.29 4.69 -11.10
N THR A 25 -11.06 5.24 -12.28
CA THR A 25 -12.13 5.42 -13.26
C THR A 25 -12.84 4.06 -13.41
N PRO A 26 -14.16 4.04 -13.64
CA PRO A 26 -14.92 2.79 -13.74
C PRO A 26 -14.35 1.79 -14.76
N ALA A 27 -13.45 2.23 -15.64
CA ALA A 27 -12.62 1.39 -16.49
C ALA A 27 -11.71 0.39 -15.72
N LEU A 28 -11.06 0.79 -14.62
CA LEU A 28 -10.20 -0.13 -13.82
C LEU A 28 -10.99 -1.15 -13.01
N ALA A 29 -12.22 -0.83 -12.62
CA ALA A 29 -13.14 -1.81 -12.03
C ALA A 29 -13.67 -2.82 -13.06
N ALA A 30 -13.58 -2.49 -14.36
CA ALA A 30 -14.03 -3.33 -15.47
C ALA A 30 -12.86 -3.99 -16.25
N LEU A 31 -11.61 -3.79 -15.81
CA LEU A 31 -10.44 -4.37 -16.47
C LEU A 31 -10.39 -5.87 -16.17
N PRO A 32 -10.24 -6.74 -17.19
CA PRO A 32 -10.23 -8.18 -16.97
C PRO A 32 -9.04 -8.57 -16.07
N PRO A 33 -9.17 -9.61 -15.23
CA PRO A 33 -8.14 -10.02 -14.26
C PRO A 33 -6.76 -10.26 -14.87
N LEU A 34 -6.69 -10.66 -16.14
CA LEU A 34 -5.42 -10.86 -16.85
C LEU A 34 -4.73 -9.54 -17.22
N GLU A 35 -5.48 -8.47 -17.44
CA GLU A 35 -4.86 -7.17 -17.68
C GLU A 35 -4.28 -6.56 -16.41
N LEU A 36 -4.75 -6.94 -15.22
CA LEU A 36 -4.23 -6.43 -13.96
C LEU A 36 -2.71 -6.63 -13.83
N LEU A 37 -2.20 -7.75 -14.34
CA LEU A 37 -0.79 -8.14 -14.27
C LEU A 37 -0.04 -7.95 -15.60
N ASN A 38 -0.70 -7.33 -16.60
CA ASN A 38 -0.10 -7.10 -17.91
C ASN A 38 0.71 -5.80 -17.90
N PHE A 39 1.89 -5.84 -17.28
CA PHE A 39 2.87 -4.76 -17.31
C PHE A 39 4.28 -5.34 -17.47
N THR A 40 5.22 -4.50 -17.87
CA THR A 40 6.61 -4.93 -18.11
C THR A 40 7.38 -4.98 -16.80
N PHE A 41 7.89 -6.16 -16.45
CA PHE A 41 8.82 -6.34 -15.34
C PHE A 41 10.20 -5.81 -15.75
N SER A 42 10.62 -4.72 -15.11
CA SER A 42 11.95 -4.14 -15.24
C SER A 42 12.49 -3.83 -13.85
N ALA A 43 13.80 -3.65 -13.71
CA ALA A 43 14.38 -3.29 -12.41
C ALA A 43 13.66 -2.06 -11.83
N PRO A 44 13.26 -2.06 -10.54
CA PRO A 44 13.67 -3.00 -9.48
C PRO A 44 12.74 -4.19 -9.24
N ILE A 45 11.71 -4.40 -10.07
CA ILE A 45 10.62 -5.37 -9.81
C ILE A 45 10.78 -6.70 -10.57
N ASP A 46 11.89 -6.91 -11.26
CA ASP A 46 12.17 -8.12 -12.05
C ASP A 46 12.19 -9.38 -11.19
N SER A 47 12.69 -9.30 -9.95
CA SER A 47 12.64 -10.40 -8.99
C SER A 47 11.22 -10.84 -8.61
N CYS A 48 10.23 -9.95 -8.77
CA CYS A 48 8.83 -10.22 -8.44
C CYS A 48 8.07 -10.96 -9.54
N GLN A 49 8.67 -11.11 -10.72
CA GLN A 49 8.03 -11.74 -11.88
C GLN A 49 7.55 -13.16 -11.58
N SER A 50 8.28 -13.94 -10.78
CA SER A 50 7.88 -15.30 -10.41
C SER A 50 6.56 -15.34 -9.61
N PHE A 51 6.40 -14.44 -8.62
CA PHE A 51 5.18 -14.32 -7.83
C PHE A 51 4.00 -13.87 -8.70
N CYS A 52 4.24 -12.94 -9.62
CA CYS A 52 3.20 -12.43 -10.51
C CYS A 52 2.82 -13.43 -11.60
N ASN A 53 3.76 -14.24 -12.08
CA ASN A 53 3.47 -15.36 -12.98
C ASN A 53 2.62 -16.43 -12.29
N ASN A 54 2.88 -16.71 -11.02
CA ASN A 54 2.04 -17.61 -10.21
C ASN A 54 0.62 -17.04 -10.07
N ALA A 55 0.49 -15.78 -9.65
CA ALA A 55 -0.80 -15.10 -9.57
C ALA A 55 -1.56 -15.13 -10.91
N SER A 56 -0.87 -14.85 -12.01
CA SER A 56 -1.44 -14.89 -13.36
C SER A 56 -1.90 -16.29 -13.75
N SER A 57 -1.16 -17.34 -13.37
CA SER A 57 -1.53 -18.73 -13.62
C SER A 57 -2.78 -19.14 -12.82
N VAL A 58 -2.85 -18.77 -11.54
CA VAL A 58 -4.03 -19.03 -10.69
C VAL A 58 -5.26 -18.30 -11.21
N ILE A 59 -5.10 -17.03 -11.57
CA ILE A 59 -6.17 -16.21 -12.17
C ILE A 59 -6.63 -16.82 -13.51
N THR A 60 -5.69 -17.20 -14.38
CA THR A 60 -6.01 -17.81 -15.69
C THR A 60 -6.74 -19.13 -15.52
N THR A 61 -6.33 -19.93 -14.53
CA THR A 61 -7.01 -21.19 -14.17
C THR A 61 -8.43 -20.90 -13.68
N CYS A 62 -8.61 -19.86 -12.85
CA CYS A 62 -9.92 -19.43 -12.40
C CYS A 62 -10.79 -18.87 -13.54
N THR A 63 -10.25 -18.08 -14.47
CA THR A 63 -11.04 -17.57 -15.60
C THR A 63 -11.41 -18.69 -16.56
N SER A 64 -10.49 -19.58 -16.92
CA SER A 64 -10.80 -20.70 -17.82
C SER A 64 -11.81 -21.71 -17.24
N SER A 65 -11.83 -21.90 -15.92
CA SER A 65 -12.86 -22.70 -15.23
C SER A 65 -14.17 -21.93 -14.99
N ALA A 66 -14.10 -20.62 -14.79
CA ALA A 66 -15.25 -19.72 -14.68
C ALA A 66 -15.96 -19.48 -16.01
N GLN A 67 -15.26 -19.43 -17.14
CA GLN A 67 -15.87 -19.34 -18.48
C GLN A 67 -16.71 -20.58 -18.84
N ALA A 68 -16.49 -21.71 -18.15
CA ALA A 68 -17.36 -22.89 -18.26
C ALA A 68 -18.67 -22.74 -17.46
N ALA A 69 -18.76 -21.76 -16.55
CA ALA A 69 -20.00 -21.38 -15.91
C ALA A 69 -20.65 -20.25 -16.70
N THR A 70 -21.68 -20.60 -17.45
CA THR A 70 -22.61 -19.67 -18.09
C THR A 70 -23.11 -18.61 -17.09
N PRO A 71 -23.36 -17.36 -17.53
CA PRO A 71 -23.93 -16.32 -16.68
C PRO A 71 -25.23 -16.85 -16.04
N SER A 72 -25.28 -16.86 -14.71
CA SER A 72 -26.46 -17.28 -13.99
C SER A 72 -27.63 -16.31 -14.33
N PRO A 73 -28.76 -16.80 -14.91
CA PRO A 73 -29.86 -15.96 -15.38
C PRO A 73 -30.70 -15.29 -14.27
N ASP A 74 -30.34 -15.52 -13.00
CA ASP A 74 -31.08 -15.20 -11.78
C ASP A 74 -30.44 -14.07 -10.94
N GLY A 75 -29.34 -13.47 -11.39
CA GLY A 75 -28.72 -12.33 -10.70
C GLY A 75 -28.05 -12.67 -9.37
N THR A 76 -27.81 -13.95 -9.10
CA THR A 76 -26.97 -14.43 -8.00
C THR A 76 -25.48 -14.40 -8.42
N PRO A 77 -24.53 -14.29 -7.47
CA PRO A 77 -23.11 -14.23 -7.80
C PRO A 77 -22.66 -15.47 -8.58
N ASP A 78 -22.20 -15.28 -9.82
CA ASP A 78 -21.65 -16.32 -10.69
C ASP A 78 -20.55 -17.11 -9.95
N PRO A 79 -20.42 -18.44 -10.15
CA PRO A 79 -19.32 -19.22 -9.57
C PRO A 79 -17.92 -18.76 -10.05
N ALA A 80 -17.85 -17.95 -11.11
CA ALA A 80 -16.68 -17.18 -11.50
C ALA A 80 -16.12 -16.31 -10.36
N SER A 81 -17.02 -15.67 -9.59
CA SER A 81 -16.66 -14.84 -8.45
C SER A 81 -16.12 -15.65 -7.27
N GLY A 82 -16.50 -16.92 -7.11
CA GLY A 82 -15.99 -17.80 -6.07
C GLY A 82 -14.51 -18.16 -6.24
N CYS A 83 -14.07 -18.45 -7.48
CA CYS A 83 -12.67 -18.80 -7.74
C CYS A 83 -11.74 -17.57 -7.67
N LEU A 84 -12.16 -16.45 -8.27
CA LEU A 84 -11.42 -15.20 -8.19
C LEU A 84 -11.33 -14.71 -6.73
N CYS A 85 -12.43 -14.73 -5.98
CA CYS A 85 -12.42 -14.30 -4.58
C CYS A 85 -11.97 -15.38 -3.58
N SER A 86 -11.41 -16.50 -4.06
CA SER A 86 -10.87 -17.54 -3.19
C SER A 86 -9.60 -17.05 -2.50
N ASP A 87 -9.35 -17.56 -1.29
CA ASP A 87 -8.15 -17.24 -0.50
C ASP A 87 -6.86 -17.54 -1.27
N SER A 88 -6.83 -18.59 -2.10
CA SER A 88 -5.66 -18.91 -2.92
C SER A 88 -5.35 -17.83 -3.97
N THR A 89 -6.38 -17.32 -4.65
CA THR A 89 -6.22 -16.28 -5.67
C THR A 89 -5.86 -14.95 -5.02
N VAL A 90 -6.54 -14.59 -3.94
CA VAL A 90 -6.26 -13.38 -3.14
C VAL A 90 -4.83 -13.42 -2.61
N SER A 91 -4.38 -14.54 -2.05
CA SER A 91 -3.03 -14.70 -1.50
C SER A 91 -1.96 -14.62 -2.60
N ALA A 92 -2.18 -15.26 -3.75
CA ALA A 92 -1.26 -15.19 -4.88
C ALA A 92 -1.12 -13.76 -5.41
N LEU A 93 -2.25 -13.05 -5.59
CA LEU A 93 -2.27 -11.66 -6.02
C LEU A 93 -1.59 -10.75 -4.99
N LEU A 94 -1.91 -10.91 -3.71
CA LEU A 94 -1.32 -10.13 -2.63
C LEU A 94 0.19 -10.35 -2.53
N ASN A 95 0.68 -11.57 -2.72
CA ASN A 95 2.13 -11.85 -2.72
C ASN A 95 2.86 -11.17 -3.88
N CYS A 96 2.28 -11.18 -5.09
CA CYS A 96 2.82 -10.44 -6.24
C CYS A 96 2.90 -8.93 -5.94
N GLU A 97 1.79 -8.35 -5.52
CA GLU A 97 1.67 -6.91 -5.24
C GLU A 97 2.56 -6.48 -4.06
N GLN A 98 2.66 -7.32 -3.02
CA GLN A 98 3.53 -7.10 -1.87
C GLN A 98 5.00 -7.11 -2.28
N CYS A 99 5.42 -8.06 -3.12
CA CYS A 99 6.79 -8.09 -3.64
C CYS A 99 7.10 -6.78 -4.38
N ILE A 100 6.24 -6.39 -5.31
CA ILE A 100 6.41 -5.17 -6.11
C ILE A 100 6.49 -3.93 -5.22
N TYR A 101 5.58 -3.82 -4.25
CA TYR A 101 5.55 -2.71 -3.31
C TYR A 101 6.84 -2.63 -2.48
N THR A 102 7.32 -3.76 -1.94
CA THR A 102 8.57 -3.79 -1.18
C THR A 102 9.81 -3.48 -2.04
N ALA A 103 9.85 -3.94 -3.29
CA ALA A 103 10.96 -3.67 -4.21
C ALA A 103 11.01 -2.19 -4.61
N GLN A 104 9.86 -1.56 -4.89
CA GLN A 104 9.79 -0.14 -5.18
C GLN A 104 10.20 0.72 -3.97
N ILE A 105 9.76 0.33 -2.77
CA ILE A 105 10.19 0.98 -1.52
C ILE A 105 11.70 0.86 -1.32
N ALA A 106 12.26 -0.33 -1.48
CA ALA A 106 13.69 -0.58 -1.28
C ALA A 106 14.56 0.22 -2.26
N ALA A 107 14.10 0.38 -3.50
CA ALA A 107 14.78 1.18 -4.51
C ALA A 107 14.50 2.69 -4.39
N ASN A 108 13.54 3.10 -3.55
CA ASN A 108 13.07 4.49 -3.43
C ASN A 108 12.73 5.12 -4.79
N VAL A 109 12.09 4.36 -5.67
CA VAL A 109 11.69 4.82 -7.01
C VAL A 109 10.20 5.09 -7.07
N PRO A 110 9.77 6.09 -7.85
CA PRO A 110 8.34 6.27 -8.13
C PRO A 110 7.82 5.06 -8.90
N ARG A 111 6.55 4.74 -8.69
CA ARG A 111 5.86 3.68 -9.41
C ARG A 111 5.81 4.02 -10.91
N SER A 112 6.36 3.14 -11.75
CA SER A 112 6.38 3.31 -13.21
C SER A 112 5.01 3.02 -13.85
N ASP A 113 4.25 2.08 -13.28
CA ASP A 113 2.91 1.70 -13.74
C ASP A 113 1.91 1.82 -12.58
N PRO A 114 0.79 2.56 -12.71
CA PRO A 114 -0.18 2.77 -11.63
C PRO A 114 -0.77 1.49 -11.01
N ARG A 115 -0.69 0.35 -11.70
CA ARG A 115 -1.20 -0.96 -11.27
C ARG A 115 -0.22 -1.68 -10.33
N ALA A 116 1.08 -1.48 -10.52
CA ALA A 116 2.13 -2.25 -9.87
C ALA A 116 2.32 -1.85 -8.38
N GLY A 117 1.95 -2.72 -7.44
CA GLY A 117 2.09 -2.51 -6.00
C GLY A 117 1.02 -1.57 -5.44
N SER A 118 -0.21 -1.68 -5.93
CA SER A 118 -1.25 -0.64 -5.81
C SER A 118 -2.34 -0.97 -4.78
N GLN A 119 -2.33 -0.28 -3.64
CA GLN A 119 -3.38 -0.43 -2.63
C GLN A 119 -4.79 -0.08 -3.13
N PRO A 120 -5.00 0.97 -3.95
CA PRO A 120 -6.31 1.22 -4.56
C PRO A 120 -6.81 0.06 -5.44
N LEU A 121 -5.89 -0.65 -6.11
CA LEU A 121 -6.21 -1.82 -6.91
C LEU A 121 -6.70 -2.98 -6.05
N LEU A 122 -5.98 -3.29 -4.96
CA LEU A 122 -6.40 -4.31 -3.98
C LEU A 122 -7.73 -3.95 -3.32
N ALA A 123 -7.97 -2.66 -3.03
CA ALA A 123 -9.23 -2.20 -2.48
C ALA A 123 -10.40 -2.36 -3.47
N ALA A 124 -10.19 -2.04 -4.75
CA ALA A 124 -11.17 -2.29 -5.81
C ALA A 124 -11.45 -3.79 -5.98
N TYR A 125 -10.41 -4.62 -5.92
CA TYR A 125 -10.54 -6.08 -5.94
C TYR A 125 -11.37 -6.60 -4.76
N ALA A 126 -11.07 -6.14 -3.55
CA ALA A 126 -11.83 -6.51 -2.35
C ALA A 126 -13.29 -6.03 -2.43
N ALA A 127 -13.54 -4.84 -2.98
CA ALA A 127 -14.89 -4.34 -3.21
C ALA A 127 -15.67 -5.17 -4.24
N ALA A 128 -15.02 -5.62 -5.32
CA ALA A 128 -15.63 -6.53 -6.29
C ALA A 128 -16.00 -7.87 -5.65
N CYS A 129 -15.15 -8.42 -4.80
CA CYS A 129 -15.46 -9.62 -4.03
C CYS A 129 -16.59 -9.39 -3.02
N ALA A 130 -16.62 -8.23 -2.36
CA ALA A 130 -17.68 -7.88 -1.44
C ALA A 130 -19.05 -7.73 -2.16
N ALA A 131 -19.06 -7.26 -3.41
CA ALA A 131 -20.27 -7.24 -4.24
C ALA A 131 -20.79 -8.65 -4.56
N ALA A 132 -19.90 -9.65 -4.60
CA ALA A 132 -20.23 -11.07 -4.67
C ALA A 132 -20.49 -11.71 -3.28
N ASN A 133 -20.61 -10.91 -2.23
CA ASN A 133 -20.83 -11.33 -0.84
C ASN A 133 -19.66 -12.14 -0.22
N ILE A 134 -18.44 -11.95 -0.74
CA ILE A 134 -17.21 -12.61 -0.27
C ILE A 134 -16.28 -11.53 0.31
N THR A 135 -15.94 -11.66 1.59
CA THR A 135 -15.03 -10.71 2.25
C THR A 135 -13.59 -11.22 2.13
N VAL A 136 -12.72 -10.44 1.49
CA VAL A 136 -11.31 -10.76 1.32
C VAL A 136 -10.44 -9.71 2.01
N LYS A 137 -9.33 -10.14 2.62
CA LYS A 137 -8.32 -9.23 3.18
C LYS A 137 -7.20 -9.05 2.17
N ALA A 138 -7.30 -7.98 1.38
CA ALA A 138 -6.27 -7.57 0.43
C ALA A 138 -5.70 -6.22 0.87
N ALA A 139 -4.61 -6.23 1.64
CA ALA A 139 -3.94 -5.02 2.07
C ALA A 139 -2.42 -5.21 2.04
N LEU A 140 -1.73 -4.29 1.38
CA LEU A 140 -0.27 -4.20 1.37
C LEU A 140 0.25 -3.76 2.74
N THR A 141 1.30 -4.41 3.21
CA THR A 141 2.00 -4.05 4.45
C THR A 141 3.31 -3.35 4.15
N LEU A 142 3.69 -2.42 5.01
CA LEU A 142 4.99 -1.77 4.89
C LEU A 142 6.10 -2.70 5.39
N PRO A 143 7.28 -2.70 4.74
CA PRO A 143 8.44 -3.41 5.25
C PRO A 143 8.80 -2.92 6.66
N GLU A 144 9.20 -3.83 7.55
CA GLU A 144 9.59 -3.48 8.94
C GLU A 144 10.76 -2.48 9.00
N ASN A 145 11.57 -2.43 7.95
CA ASN A 145 12.73 -1.56 7.81
C ASN A 145 12.45 -0.24 7.08
N TRP A 146 11.19 0.12 6.80
CA TRP A 146 10.85 1.37 6.13
C TRP A 146 10.63 2.52 7.12
N ASP A 147 11.53 3.52 7.08
CA ASP A 147 11.51 4.71 7.96
C ASP A 147 10.80 5.93 7.33
N GLY A 148 9.92 5.70 6.37
CA GLY A 148 9.15 6.74 5.69
C GLY A 148 9.80 7.31 4.41
N PRO A 149 9.06 8.17 3.69
CA PRO A 149 9.48 8.71 2.38
C PRO A 149 10.58 9.78 2.49
N ALA A 150 10.67 10.43 3.64
CA ALA A 150 11.86 11.18 4.03
C ALA A 150 12.41 10.37 5.20
N GLY A 151 13.39 9.50 4.97
CA GLY A 151 14.01 8.73 6.06
C GLY A 151 14.44 9.71 7.14
N MET A 152 13.66 9.85 8.20
CA MET A 152 13.86 10.83 9.26
C MET A 152 14.86 10.29 10.27
N HIS A 153 15.89 9.59 9.80
CA HIS A 153 17.10 9.41 10.57
C HIS A 153 17.82 10.75 10.58
N LEU A 154 17.66 11.51 11.67
CA LEU A 154 18.68 12.51 12.02
C LEU A 154 20.00 11.76 12.01
N SER A 155 20.95 12.20 11.18
CA SER A 155 22.29 11.65 11.26
C SER A 155 22.75 11.76 12.72
N VAL A 156 23.58 10.82 13.18
CA VAL A 156 24.09 10.84 14.56
C VAL A 156 24.62 12.24 14.92
N VAL A 157 25.27 12.88 13.96
CA VAL A 157 25.76 14.27 14.06
C VAL A 157 24.60 15.26 14.25
N GLY A 158 23.56 15.20 13.43
CA GLY A 158 22.36 16.04 13.57
C GLY A 158 21.66 15.85 14.93
N THR A 159 21.60 14.62 15.43
CA THR A 159 21.03 14.31 16.76
C THR A 159 21.86 14.95 17.87
N VAL A 160 23.19 14.86 17.80
CA VAL A 160 24.06 15.49 18.81
C VAL A 160 23.86 17.01 18.83
N PHE A 161 23.82 17.67 17.68
CA PHE A 161 23.62 19.12 17.63
C PHE A 161 22.26 19.55 18.16
N THR A 162 21.20 18.83 17.83
CA THR A 162 19.84 19.15 18.32
C THR A 162 19.72 18.95 19.82
N VAL A 163 20.30 17.87 20.38
CA VAL A 163 20.33 17.62 21.83
C VAL A 163 21.17 18.69 22.55
N MET A 164 22.31 19.07 22.00
CA MET A 164 23.16 20.14 22.57
C MET A 164 22.41 21.48 22.63
N ALA A 165 21.76 21.87 21.53
CA ALA A 165 21.00 23.11 21.46
C ALA A 165 19.81 23.10 22.43
N ALA A 166 19.06 21.99 22.48
CA ALA A 166 17.93 21.83 23.41
C ALA A 166 18.38 21.88 24.87
N THR A 167 19.50 21.22 25.19
CA THR A 167 20.06 21.22 26.55
C THR A 167 20.56 22.61 26.93
N GLY A 168 21.25 23.31 26.03
CA GLY A 168 21.71 24.68 26.26
C GLY A 168 20.56 25.65 26.54
N MET A 169 19.47 25.56 25.76
CA MET A 169 18.27 26.36 26.01
C MET A 169 17.57 25.99 27.32
N GLY A 170 17.50 24.69 27.65
CA GLY A 170 16.89 24.21 28.89
C GLY A 170 17.66 24.66 30.15
N VAL A 171 18.99 24.54 30.14
CA VAL A 171 19.86 25.01 31.23
C VAL A 171 19.78 26.53 31.35
N GLY A 172 19.78 27.26 30.24
CA GLY A 172 19.61 28.71 30.24
C GLY A 172 18.28 29.16 30.86
N ALA A 173 17.17 28.48 30.53
CA ALA A 173 15.86 28.77 31.12
C ALA A 173 15.82 28.48 32.64
N MET A 174 16.41 27.36 33.09
CA MET A 174 16.55 27.03 34.51
C MET A 174 17.36 28.08 35.28
N TRP A 175 18.44 28.58 34.68
CA TRP A 175 19.30 29.58 35.31
C TRP A 175 18.59 30.93 35.49
N VAL A 176 17.80 31.35 34.50
CA VAL A 176 16.97 32.57 34.58
C VAL A 176 15.89 32.42 35.66
N LEU A 177 15.19 31.28 35.72
CA LEU A 177 14.17 31.03 36.75
C LEU A 177 14.76 30.93 38.17
N SER A 178 16.02 30.53 38.30
CA SER A 178 16.70 30.42 39.60
C SER A 178 17.27 31.76 40.11
N ASN A 179 17.29 32.80 39.27
CA ASN A 179 17.73 34.15 39.60
C ASN A 179 16.60 35.19 39.54
N LEU A 180 15.35 34.72 39.48
CA LEU A 180 14.12 35.50 39.59
C LEU A 180 13.55 35.33 41.00
#